data_AF-A0A957N760-F1
#
_entry.id   AF-A0A957N760-F1
#
_cell.length_a   1.000
_cell.length_b   1.000
_cell.length_c   1.000
_cell.angle_alpha   90.00
_cell.angle_beta   90.00
_cell.angle_gamma   90.00
#
_symmetry.space_group_name_H-M   'P 1'
#
loop_
_entity.id
_entity.type
_entity.pdbx_description
1 polymer ?
#
loop_
_entity_poly.entity_id
_entity_poly.type
_entity_poly.pdbx_seq_one_letter_code
_entity_poly.pdbx_strand_id
1 'polypeptide(L)'
;MFATETTAPIRPTLKPWPLIIFSLLVLTGAVMLLWLTRIPAAAVMWPRWLAMLVLAWGLPGVLLVALWRLPDLDAPTAAVVAAGLGLCWLVLGVLLANWWPGTMSSVALIGGFVLTDLALVGALLWRPPRPLQPTPRTRWLWLLGLLVLAAALRLPGLGYHEFHYDEVAVLTRAREAIRGEDDAFARHTKGPGELAVATAVYSVLGTADEATARGPFGLAGVLAVPALALLALRLFDD
;
A
#
# COMPACT_ATOMS: atom_id res chain seq x y z
N MET A 1 -18.36 -51.34 4.40
CA MET A 1 -18.99 -50.00 4.26
C MET A 1 -17.92 -49.09 3.67
N PHE A 2 -17.88 -48.99 2.35
CA PHE A 2 -16.83 -48.25 1.63
C PHE A 2 -17.19 -46.76 1.64
N ALA A 3 -16.34 -45.94 2.25
CA ALA A 3 -16.46 -44.49 2.18
C ALA A 3 -16.29 -44.07 0.70
N THR A 4 -17.37 -43.55 0.12
CA THR A 4 -17.34 -42.95 -1.21
C THR A 4 -16.42 -41.73 -1.17
N GLU A 5 -15.22 -41.86 -1.76
CA GLU A 5 -14.37 -40.73 -2.12
C GLU A 5 -15.21 -39.73 -2.90
N THR A 6 -15.62 -38.67 -2.21
CA THR A 6 -16.40 -37.59 -2.80
C THR A 6 -15.40 -36.79 -3.61
N THR A 7 -15.35 -37.04 -4.92
CA THR A 7 -14.51 -36.32 -5.86
C THR A 7 -14.87 -34.83 -5.77
N ALA A 8 -14.03 -34.06 -5.07
CA ALA A 8 -14.25 -32.64 -4.87
C ALA A 8 -14.34 -31.96 -6.25
N PRO A 9 -15.39 -31.15 -6.51
CA PRO A 9 -15.57 -30.52 -7.79
C PRO A 9 -14.36 -29.63 -8.11
N ILE A 10 -13.78 -29.84 -9.29
CA ILE A 10 -12.67 -29.05 -9.82
C ILE A 10 -13.17 -27.60 -9.94
N ARG A 11 -12.81 -26.74 -8.96
CA ARG A 11 -13.19 -25.32 -9.02
C ARG A 11 -12.48 -24.68 -10.20
N PRO A 12 -13.18 -23.93 -11.06
CA PRO A 12 -12.57 -23.27 -12.21
C PRO A 12 -11.49 -22.29 -11.72
N THR A 13 -10.25 -22.49 -12.20
CA THR A 13 -9.15 -21.57 -11.94
C THR A 13 -9.43 -20.26 -12.69
N LEU A 14 -9.47 -19.14 -11.97
CA LEU A 14 -9.53 -17.82 -12.61
C LEU A 14 -8.30 -17.64 -13.51
N LYS A 15 -8.53 -17.25 -14.76
CA LYS A 15 -7.45 -16.88 -15.66
C LYS A 15 -6.77 -15.62 -15.08
N PRO A 16 -5.44 -15.59 -14.90
CA PRO A 16 -4.76 -14.45 -14.28
C PRO A 16 -4.69 -13.22 -15.20
N TRP A 17 -4.99 -13.37 -16.48
CA TRP A 17 -4.84 -12.33 -17.51
C TRP A 17 -5.49 -10.97 -17.17
N PRO A 18 -6.74 -10.88 -16.67
CA PRO A 18 -7.33 -9.59 -16.35
C PRO A 18 -6.57 -8.84 -15.25
N LEU A 19 -6.12 -9.56 -14.22
CA LEU A 19 -5.35 -8.97 -13.12
C LEU A 19 -3.97 -8.54 -13.59
N ILE A 20 -3.30 -9.34 -14.42
CA ILE A 20 -2.00 -9.01 -15.00
C ILE A 20 -2.09 -7.75 -15.87
N ILE A 21 -3.04 -7.69 -16.79
CA ILE A 21 -3.24 -6.53 -17.67
C ILE A 21 -3.55 -5.28 -16.85
N PHE A 22 -4.48 -5.39 -15.89
CA PHE A 22 -4.80 -4.29 -14.98
C PHE A 22 -3.58 -3.80 -14.22
N SER A 23 -2.79 -4.71 -13.65
CA SER A 23 -1.58 -4.38 -12.88
C SER A 23 -0.53 -3.68 -13.73
N LEU A 24 -0.31 -4.15 -14.98
CA LEU A 24 0.61 -3.51 -15.91
C LEU A 24 0.14 -2.11 -16.34
N LEU A 25 -1.16 -1.90 -16.54
CA LEU A 25 -1.73 -0.59 -16.84
C LEU A 25 -1.57 0.38 -15.67
N VAL A 26 -1.88 -0.07 -14.44
CA VAL A 26 -1.71 0.72 -13.22
C VAL A 26 -0.24 1.08 -13.00
N LEU A 27 0.67 0.11 -13.14
CA LEU A 27 2.11 0.32 -13.03
C LEU A 27 2.60 1.34 -14.05
N THR A 28 2.22 1.19 -15.32
CA THR A 28 2.62 2.11 -16.40
C THR A 28 2.09 3.52 -16.15
N GLY A 29 0.83 3.64 -15.74
CA GLY A 29 0.22 4.93 -15.40
C GLY A 29 0.90 5.62 -14.22
N ALA A 30 1.19 4.87 -13.15
CA ALA A 30 1.88 5.39 -11.97
C ALA A 30 3.30 5.86 -12.32
N VAL A 31 4.08 5.05 -13.04
CA VAL A 31 5.42 5.43 -13.51
C VAL A 31 5.34 6.68 -14.38
N MET A 32 4.43 6.73 -15.36
CA MET A 32 4.27 7.91 -16.22
C MET A 32 4.01 9.18 -15.40
N LEU A 33 3.12 9.12 -14.41
CA LEU A 33 2.83 10.26 -13.52
C LEU A 33 4.04 10.69 -12.68
N LEU A 34 4.83 9.75 -12.18
CA LEU A 34 6.05 10.04 -11.40
C LEU A 34 7.12 10.74 -12.26
N TRP A 35 7.22 10.38 -13.54
CA TRP A 35 8.19 10.93 -14.49
C TRP A 35 7.73 12.20 -15.22
N LEU A 36 6.55 12.76 -14.90
CA LEU A 36 6.11 14.07 -15.40
C LEU A 36 6.91 15.22 -14.75
N THR A 37 8.17 15.36 -15.15
CA THR A 37 9.11 16.38 -14.64
C THR A 37 8.93 17.75 -15.29
N ARG A 38 8.18 17.84 -16.39
CA ARG A 38 7.97 19.08 -17.16
C ARG A 38 6.84 19.97 -16.63
N ILE A 39 6.08 19.50 -15.65
CA ILE A 39 4.94 20.23 -15.08
C ILE A 39 5.36 20.83 -13.73
N PRO A 40 4.96 22.06 -13.41
CA PRO A 40 5.27 22.67 -12.12
C PRO A 40 4.87 21.78 -10.95
N ALA A 41 5.78 21.61 -9.98
CA ALA A 41 5.63 20.65 -8.88
C ALA A 41 4.29 20.78 -8.13
N ALA A 42 3.81 22.00 -7.90
CA ALA A 42 2.51 22.26 -7.27
C ALA A 42 1.31 21.68 -8.03
N ALA A 43 1.34 21.69 -9.37
CA ALA A 43 0.22 21.20 -10.18
C ALA A 43 0.16 19.66 -10.24
N VAL A 44 1.29 18.98 -9.99
CA VAL A 44 1.39 17.50 -10.05
C VAL A 44 1.63 16.86 -8.70
N MET A 45 1.64 17.62 -7.61
CA MET A 45 1.92 17.11 -6.26
C MET A 45 0.98 15.97 -5.88
N TRP A 46 -0.34 16.19 -5.95
CA TRP A 46 -1.34 15.17 -5.62
C TRP A 46 -1.30 13.94 -6.57
N PRO A 47 -1.21 14.11 -7.91
CA PRO A 47 -1.00 12.98 -8.81
C PRO A 47 0.25 12.16 -8.51
N ARG A 48 1.38 12.80 -8.22
CA ARG A 48 2.65 12.13 -7.88
C ARG A 48 2.58 11.41 -6.54
N TRP A 49 1.97 12.06 -5.56
CA TRP A 49 1.70 11.46 -4.25
C TRP A 49 0.86 10.20 -4.40
N LEU A 50 -0.25 10.27 -5.14
CA LEU A 50 -1.11 9.12 -5.39
C LEU A 50 -0.40 8.02 -6.17
N ALA A 51 0.37 8.39 -7.20
CA ALA A 51 1.15 7.43 -7.98
C ALA A 51 2.19 6.70 -7.12
N MET A 52 2.85 7.39 -6.20
CA MET A 52 3.80 6.77 -5.28
C MET A 52 3.08 5.83 -4.29
N LEU A 53 1.92 6.22 -3.75
CA LEU A 53 1.14 5.32 -2.89
C LEU A 53 0.62 4.10 -3.65
N VAL A 54 0.15 4.27 -4.89
CA VAL A 54 -0.28 3.14 -5.71
C VAL A 54 0.89 2.20 -5.98
N LEU A 55 2.06 2.73 -6.36
CA LEU A 55 3.24 1.94 -6.67
C LEU A 55 3.82 1.24 -5.44
N ALA A 56 4.05 1.95 -4.34
CA ALA A 56 4.76 1.42 -3.18
C ALA A 56 3.85 0.68 -2.18
N TRP A 57 2.56 1.01 -2.14
CA TRP A 57 1.60 0.46 -1.16
C TRP A 57 0.47 -0.32 -1.84
N GLY A 58 -0.32 0.31 -2.72
CA GLY A 58 -1.55 -0.29 -3.23
C GLY A 58 -1.34 -1.55 -4.09
N LEU A 59 -0.56 -1.42 -5.15
CA LEU A 59 -0.31 -2.48 -6.14
C LEU A 59 0.38 -3.71 -5.53
N PRO A 60 1.52 -3.60 -4.82
CA PRO A 60 2.17 -4.77 -4.23
C PRO A 60 1.25 -5.48 -3.24
N GLY A 61 0.44 -4.75 -2.47
CA GLY A 61 -0.55 -5.32 -1.56
C GLY A 61 -1.55 -6.25 -2.27
N VAL A 62 -2.15 -5.79 -3.37
CA VAL A 62 -3.10 -6.59 -4.18
C VAL A 62 -2.41 -7.82 -4.78
N LEU A 63 -1.20 -7.64 -5.32
CA LEU A 63 -0.43 -8.72 -5.92
C LEU A 63 -0.02 -9.78 -4.89
N LEU A 64 0.40 -9.36 -3.69
CA LEU A 64 0.76 -10.27 -2.59
C LEU A 64 -0.45 -11.10 -2.13
N VAL A 65 -1.63 -10.51 -1.97
CA VAL A 65 -2.85 -11.26 -1.63
C VAL A 65 -3.19 -12.28 -2.71
N ALA A 66 -3.10 -11.88 -3.98
CA ALA A 66 -3.34 -12.78 -5.11
C ALA A 66 -2.36 -13.98 -5.10
N LEU A 67 -1.08 -13.75 -4.78
CA LEU A 67 -0.04 -14.77 -4.72
C LEU A 67 -0.09 -15.66 -3.48
N TRP A 68 -0.55 -15.14 -2.33
CA TRP A 68 -0.62 -15.92 -1.08
C TRP A 68 -1.71 -17.00 -1.15
N ARG A 69 -2.75 -16.82 -1.99
CA ARG A 69 -3.80 -17.83 -2.24
C ARG A 69 -4.47 -18.31 -0.96
N LEU A 70 -4.70 -17.40 -0.01
CA LEU A 70 -5.40 -17.70 1.24
C LEU A 70 -6.77 -18.34 0.93
N PRO A 71 -7.09 -19.49 1.56
CA PRO A 71 -8.39 -20.13 1.36
C PRO A 71 -9.51 -19.27 1.96
N ASP A 72 -10.70 -19.36 1.36
CA ASP A 72 -11.94 -18.79 1.89
C ASP A 72 -11.91 -17.28 2.17
N LEU A 73 -11.07 -16.56 1.44
CA LEU A 73 -10.97 -15.12 1.51
C LEU A 73 -12.10 -14.47 0.70
N ASP A 74 -12.90 -13.64 1.36
CA ASP A 74 -13.89 -12.80 0.69
C ASP A 74 -13.25 -11.46 0.25
N ALA A 75 -13.90 -10.79 -0.69
CA ALA A 75 -13.35 -9.59 -1.32
C ALA A 75 -13.02 -8.41 -0.37
N PRO A 76 -13.84 -8.06 0.64
CA PRO A 76 -13.47 -6.98 1.56
C PRO A 76 -12.29 -7.36 2.48
N THR A 77 -12.22 -8.61 2.94
CA THR A 77 -11.07 -9.09 3.72
C THR A 77 -9.81 -9.08 2.87
N ALA A 78 -9.91 -9.51 1.60
CA ALA A 78 -8.81 -9.40 0.65
C ALA A 78 -8.32 -7.96 0.47
N ALA A 79 -9.23 -6.98 0.38
CA ALA A 79 -8.86 -5.57 0.25
C ALA A 79 -8.13 -5.03 1.49
N VAL A 80 -8.60 -5.37 2.69
CA VAL A 80 -7.94 -4.98 3.94
C VAL A 80 -6.57 -5.64 4.08
N VAL A 81 -6.48 -6.94 3.81
CA VAL A 81 -5.19 -7.66 3.87
C VAL A 81 -4.23 -7.09 2.84
N ALA A 82 -4.71 -6.76 1.63
CA ALA A 82 -3.90 -6.11 0.60
C ALA A 82 -3.37 -4.77 1.09
N ALA A 83 -4.19 -3.93 1.73
CA ALA A 83 -3.74 -2.69 2.33
C ALA A 83 -2.68 -2.92 3.43
N GLY A 84 -2.87 -3.88 4.32
CA GLY A 84 -1.89 -4.18 5.37
C GLY A 84 -0.55 -4.69 4.81
N LEU A 85 -0.60 -5.63 3.87
CA LEU A 85 0.60 -6.20 3.24
C LEU A 85 1.33 -5.18 2.37
N GLY A 86 0.59 -4.34 1.66
CA GLY A 86 1.17 -3.26 0.88
C GLY A 86 1.87 -2.21 1.75
N LEU A 87 1.33 -1.89 2.93
CA LEU A 87 1.99 -0.98 3.87
C LEU A 87 3.28 -1.61 4.41
N CYS A 88 3.23 -2.90 4.76
CA CYS A 88 4.43 -3.65 5.15
C CYS A 88 5.46 -3.67 4.01
N TRP A 89 5.02 -3.84 2.75
CA TRP A 89 5.89 -3.83 1.57
C TRP A 89 6.56 -2.47 1.37
N LEU A 90 5.81 -1.38 1.49
CA LEU A 90 6.35 -0.02 1.42
C LEU A 90 7.45 0.16 2.48
N VAL A 91 7.13 -0.15 3.74
CA VAL A 91 8.07 0.02 4.86
C VAL A 91 9.33 -0.81 4.62
N LEU A 92 9.19 -2.08 4.30
CA LEU A 92 10.33 -2.97 4.03
C LEU A 92 11.15 -2.48 2.82
N GLY A 93 10.50 -2.06 1.74
CA GLY A 93 11.17 -1.58 0.53
C GLY A 93 12.05 -0.35 0.81
N VAL A 94 11.54 0.62 1.57
CA VAL A 94 12.31 1.80 1.97
C VAL A 94 13.43 1.45 2.94
N LEU A 95 13.19 0.55 3.91
CA LEU A 95 14.23 0.12 4.83
C LEU A 95 15.36 -0.63 4.12
N LEU A 96 15.03 -1.49 3.15
CA LEU A 96 16.01 -2.17 2.30
C LEU A 96 16.79 -1.16 1.44
N ALA A 97 16.12 -0.14 0.88
CA ALA A 97 16.80 0.92 0.16
C ALA A 97 17.74 1.73 1.07
N ASN A 98 17.34 2.01 2.32
CA ASN A 98 18.16 2.72 3.30
C ASN A 98 19.36 1.90 3.77
N TRP A 99 19.29 0.57 3.66
CA TRP A 99 20.40 -0.29 4.05
C TRP A 99 21.56 -0.25 3.06
N TRP A 100 21.32 0.25 1.84
CA TRP A 100 22.38 0.50 0.87
C TRP A 100 23.06 1.85 1.16
N PRO A 101 24.38 1.89 1.41
CA PRO A 101 25.07 3.11 1.79
C PRO A 101 25.01 4.16 0.68
N GLY A 102 24.86 5.42 1.06
CA GLY A 102 24.83 6.56 0.15
C GLY A 102 23.44 7.16 -0.08
N THR A 103 23.32 8.02 -1.09
CA THR A 103 22.08 8.80 -1.30
C THR A 103 20.93 7.91 -1.75
N MET A 104 19.79 8.02 -1.07
CA MET A 104 18.58 7.34 -1.51
C MET A 104 17.95 8.13 -2.67
N SER A 105 18.44 7.84 -3.88
CA SER A 105 17.90 8.40 -5.11
C SER A 105 16.44 7.99 -5.31
N SER A 106 15.57 8.96 -5.58
CA SER A 106 14.15 8.70 -5.91
C SER A 106 14.01 7.76 -7.11
N VAL A 107 14.94 7.83 -8.06
CA VAL A 107 14.97 6.94 -9.23
C VAL A 107 15.26 5.49 -8.80
N ALA A 108 16.20 5.29 -7.87
CA ALA A 108 16.51 3.97 -7.35
C ALA A 108 15.33 3.40 -6.55
N LEU A 109 14.67 4.23 -5.73
CA LEU A 109 13.52 3.82 -4.94
C LEU A 109 12.31 3.45 -5.83
N ILE A 110 11.95 4.31 -6.79
CA ILE A 110 10.89 4.02 -7.78
C ILE A 110 11.25 2.77 -8.58
N GLY A 111 12.49 2.67 -9.06
CA GLY A 111 12.98 1.51 -9.81
C GLY A 111 12.88 0.22 -9.01
N GLY A 112 13.22 0.25 -7.72
CA GLY A 112 13.08 -0.87 -6.79
C GLY A 112 11.63 -1.35 -6.71
N PHE A 113 10.68 -0.45 -6.46
CA PHE A 113 9.26 -0.81 -6.39
C PHE A 113 8.74 -1.36 -7.73
N VAL A 114 9.08 -0.72 -8.85
CA VAL A 114 8.70 -1.18 -10.20
C VAL A 114 9.23 -2.59 -10.46
N LEU A 115 10.50 -2.86 -10.17
CA LEU A 115 11.10 -4.18 -10.38
C LEU A 115 10.43 -5.24 -9.51
N THR A 116 10.11 -4.91 -8.25
CA THR A 116 9.38 -5.83 -7.38
C THR A 116 7.97 -6.09 -7.85
N ASP A 117 7.23 -5.08 -8.30
CA ASP A 117 5.86 -5.25 -8.81
C ASP A 117 5.86 -6.08 -10.10
N LEU A 118 6.83 -5.86 -11.00
CA LEU A 118 7.00 -6.69 -12.19
C LEU A 118 7.31 -8.15 -11.82
N ALA A 119 8.13 -8.39 -10.79
CA ALA A 119 8.41 -9.73 -10.30
C ALA A 119 7.14 -10.38 -9.72
N LEU A 120 6.33 -9.64 -8.95
CA LEU A 120 5.06 -10.12 -8.42
C LEU A 120 4.03 -10.40 -9.53
N VAL A 121 3.93 -9.54 -10.55
CA VAL A 121 3.09 -9.77 -11.74
C VAL A 121 3.57 -11.00 -12.52
N GLY A 122 4.88 -11.16 -12.71
CA GLY A 122 5.47 -12.35 -13.32
C GLY A 122 5.15 -13.61 -12.52
N ALA A 123 5.20 -13.53 -11.19
CA ALA A 123 4.84 -14.63 -10.30
C ALA A 123 3.40 -15.14 -10.49
N LEU A 124 2.46 -14.26 -10.87
CA LEU A 124 1.07 -14.64 -11.15
C LEU A 124 0.92 -15.53 -12.40
N LEU A 125 1.89 -15.51 -13.33
CA LEU A 125 1.90 -16.41 -14.49
C LEU A 125 2.11 -17.87 -14.06
N TRP A 126 2.90 -18.10 -13.02
CA TRP A 126 3.15 -19.44 -12.48
C TRP A 126 2.17 -19.82 -11.36
N ARG A 127 1.59 -18.83 -10.68
CA ARG A 127 0.70 -19.02 -9.53
C ARG A 127 -0.58 -18.20 -9.70
N PRO A 128 -1.56 -18.69 -10.48
CA PRO A 128 -2.80 -17.96 -10.69
C PRO A 128 -3.57 -17.78 -9.36
N PRO A 129 -4.24 -16.64 -9.19
CA PRO A 129 -4.97 -16.33 -7.96
C PRO A 129 -6.14 -17.29 -7.76
N ARG A 130 -6.50 -17.50 -6.50
CA ARG A 130 -7.74 -18.20 -6.16
C ARG A 130 -8.93 -17.26 -6.31
N PRO A 131 -10.11 -17.79 -6.72
CA PRO A 131 -11.33 -16.99 -6.71
C PRO A 131 -11.68 -16.58 -5.29
N LEU A 132 -12.01 -15.30 -5.14
CA LEU A 132 -12.55 -14.75 -3.90
C LEU A 132 -13.95 -15.29 -3.66
N GLN A 133 -14.30 -15.49 -2.40
CA GLN A 133 -15.67 -15.86 -2.06
C GLN A 133 -16.62 -14.68 -2.31
N PRO A 134 -17.85 -14.94 -2.78
CA PRO A 134 -18.84 -13.90 -2.96
C PRO A 134 -19.23 -13.33 -1.60
N THR A 135 -19.22 -12.01 -1.50
CA THR A 135 -19.62 -11.29 -0.30
C THR A 135 -21.05 -10.78 -0.46
N PRO A 136 -21.94 -10.97 0.53
CA PRO A 136 -23.29 -10.43 0.46
C PRO A 136 -23.29 -8.91 0.38
N ARG A 137 -24.21 -8.34 -0.42
CA ARG A 137 -24.32 -6.88 -0.63
C ARG A 137 -24.46 -6.10 0.68
N THR A 138 -25.16 -6.65 1.67
CA THR A 138 -25.32 -6.04 2.99
C THR A 138 -23.99 -5.81 3.70
N ARG A 139 -23.07 -6.79 3.65
CA ARG A 139 -21.73 -6.64 4.25
C ARG A 139 -20.94 -5.54 3.55
N TRP A 140 -21.02 -5.47 2.22
CA TRP A 140 -20.40 -4.38 1.46
C TRP A 140 -20.92 -3.00 1.85
N LEU A 141 -22.24 -2.83 1.95
CA LEU A 141 -22.86 -1.57 2.32
C LEU A 141 -22.45 -1.14 3.74
N TRP A 142 -22.42 -2.07 4.68
CA TRP A 142 -21.99 -1.80 6.04
C TRP A 142 -20.52 -1.39 6.12
N LEU A 143 -19.62 -2.12 5.45
CA LEU A 143 -18.20 -1.78 5.39
C LEU A 143 -17.95 -0.45 4.67
N LEU A 144 -18.69 -0.17 3.60
CA LEU A 144 -18.63 1.11 2.91
C LEU A 144 -19.09 2.24 3.83
N GLY A 145 -20.16 2.03 4.61
CA GLY A 145 -20.61 2.97 5.62
C GLY A 145 -19.54 3.25 6.68
N LEU A 146 -18.87 2.22 7.19
CA LEU A 146 -17.75 2.36 8.11
C LEU A 146 -16.56 3.10 7.49
N LEU A 147 -16.22 2.78 6.24
CA LEU A 147 -15.13 3.42 5.53
C LEU A 147 -15.41 4.91 5.31
N VAL A 148 -16.62 5.26 4.86
CA VAL A 148 -17.06 6.66 4.68
C VAL A 148 -17.06 7.41 6.00
N LEU A 149 -17.58 6.80 7.07
CA LEU A 149 -17.57 7.40 8.40
C LEU A 149 -16.15 7.62 8.91
N ALA A 150 -15.28 6.62 8.79
CA ALA A 150 -13.88 6.73 9.20
C ALA A 150 -13.14 7.81 8.41
N ALA A 151 -13.37 7.89 7.09
CA ALA A 151 -12.79 8.92 6.23
C ALA A 151 -13.29 10.32 6.61
N ALA A 152 -14.61 10.48 6.82
CA ALA A 152 -15.21 11.75 7.23
C ALA A 152 -14.72 12.24 8.59
N LEU A 153 -14.33 11.34 9.50
CA LEU A 153 -13.80 11.71 10.81
C LEU A 153 -12.28 11.91 10.83
N ARG A 154 -11.51 11.29 9.92
CA ARG A 154 -10.04 11.30 9.96
C ARG A 154 -9.35 12.15 8.92
N LEU A 155 -9.97 12.38 7.76
CA LEU A 155 -9.32 13.09 6.66
C LEU A 155 -9.55 14.61 6.65
N PRO A 156 -10.71 15.13 7.07
CA PRO A 156 -10.88 16.58 7.18
C PRO A 156 -9.86 17.20 8.14
N GLY A 157 -9.30 18.34 7.75
CA GLY A 157 -8.35 19.07 8.59
C GLY A 157 -6.93 18.53 8.60
N LEU A 158 -6.59 17.51 7.79
CA LEU A 158 -5.21 17.02 7.65
C LEU A 158 -4.20 18.13 7.35
N GLY A 159 -4.60 19.14 6.58
CA GLY A 159 -3.78 20.31 6.26
C GLY A 159 -4.07 21.58 7.09
N TYR A 160 -4.86 21.49 8.16
CA TYR A 160 -5.34 22.69 8.86
C TYR A 160 -4.33 23.24 9.87
N HIS A 161 -3.68 22.36 10.63
CA HIS A 161 -2.68 22.76 11.63
C HIS A 161 -1.28 22.66 11.06
N GLU A 162 -0.42 23.64 11.34
CA GLU A 162 1.00 23.59 11.04
C GLU A 162 1.67 22.33 11.63
N PHE A 163 2.83 21.96 11.10
CA PHE A 163 3.57 20.81 11.59
C PHE A 163 3.93 20.93 13.07
N HIS A 164 3.63 19.86 13.81
CA HIS A 164 4.10 19.71 15.18
C HIS A 164 5.57 19.29 15.22
N TYR A 165 6.23 19.50 16.36
CA TYR A 165 7.66 19.25 16.53
C TYR A 165 8.08 17.83 16.14
N ASP A 166 7.28 16.82 16.47
CA ASP A 166 7.56 15.42 16.13
C ASP A 166 7.38 15.12 14.64
N GLU A 167 6.42 15.76 13.97
CA GLU A 167 6.24 15.67 12.52
C GLU A 167 7.40 16.32 11.76
N VAL A 168 7.86 17.50 12.20
CA VAL A 168 9.06 18.15 11.64
C VAL A 168 10.29 17.26 11.82
N ALA A 169 10.42 16.61 12.97
CA ALA A 169 11.51 15.68 13.22
C ALA A 169 11.48 14.50 12.23
N VAL A 170 10.32 13.89 11.99
CA VAL A 170 10.13 12.82 11.00
C VAL A 170 10.52 13.27 9.59
N LEU A 171 10.02 14.43 9.14
CA LEU A 171 10.34 14.96 7.81
C LEU A 171 11.82 15.32 7.66
N THR A 172 12.44 15.83 8.72
CA THR A 172 13.88 16.14 8.74
C THR A 172 14.70 14.86 8.60
N ARG A 173 14.38 13.80 9.35
CA ARG A 173 15.04 12.49 9.22
C ARG A 173 14.83 11.87 7.85
N ALA A 174 13.62 11.97 7.30
CA ALA A 174 13.33 11.49 5.95
C ALA A 174 14.22 12.19 4.91
N ARG A 175 14.39 13.51 5.03
CA ARG A 175 15.28 14.30 4.17
C ARG A 175 16.76 13.95 4.35
N GLU A 176 17.23 13.75 5.59
CA GLU A 176 18.59 13.30 5.89
C GLU A 176 18.89 11.95 5.24
N ALA A 177 17.97 10.98 5.35
CA ALA A 177 18.10 9.67 4.69
C ALA A 177 18.16 9.78 3.16
N ILE A 178 17.33 10.64 2.55
CA ILE A 178 17.37 10.91 1.10
C ILE A 178 18.73 11.48 0.68
N ARG A 179 19.35 12.28 1.54
CA ARG A 179 20.69 12.86 1.34
C ARG A 179 21.84 11.90 1.63
N GLY A 180 21.54 10.67 2.04
CA GLY A 180 22.53 9.62 2.30
C GLY A 180 23.19 9.74 3.68
N GLU A 181 22.51 10.32 4.66
CA GLU A 181 22.92 10.19 6.05
C GLU A 181 22.49 8.81 6.57
N ASP A 182 23.42 7.84 6.54
CA ASP A 182 23.18 6.42 6.85
C ASP A 182 22.57 6.19 8.26
N ASP A 183 22.82 7.11 9.20
CA ASP A 183 22.34 7.04 10.58
C ASP A 183 20.99 7.73 10.81
N ALA A 184 20.37 8.33 9.78
CA ALA A 184 19.15 9.14 9.93
C ALA A 184 17.99 8.35 10.55
N PHE A 185 17.83 7.09 10.16
CA PHE A 185 16.81 6.19 10.70
C PHE A 185 17.16 5.70 12.10
N ALA A 186 18.46 5.52 12.40
CA ALA A 186 18.94 5.05 13.71
C ALA A 186 18.86 6.13 14.79
N ARG A 187 18.91 7.42 14.41
CA ARG A 187 18.77 8.56 15.33
C ARG A 187 17.34 8.83 15.79
N HIS A 188 16.35 8.08 15.28
CA HIS A 188 14.96 8.22 15.67
C HIS A 188 14.58 7.24 16.78
N THR A 189 13.91 7.73 17.83
CA THR A 189 13.59 6.93 19.02
C THR A 189 12.35 6.05 18.85
N LYS A 190 11.49 6.30 17.85
CA LYS A 190 10.34 5.45 17.52
C LYS A 190 10.71 4.44 16.43
N GLY A 191 9.84 3.44 16.22
CA GLY A 191 10.02 2.47 15.14
C GLY A 191 10.11 3.14 13.76
N PRO A 192 10.88 2.57 12.82
CA PRO A 192 11.23 3.26 11.58
C PRO A 192 10.13 3.26 10.52
N GLY A 193 8.96 2.67 10.81
CA GLY A 193 7.83 2.61 9.88
C GLY A 193 7.29 3.98 9.50
N GLU A 194 7.20 4.90 10.47
CA GLU A 194 6.77 6.28 10.22
C GLU A 194 7.74 7.02 9.29
N LEU A 195 9.05 6.87 9.55
CA LEU A 195 10.10 7.41 8.69
C LEU A 195 10.05 6.81 7.28
N ALA A 196 9.88 5.50 7.16
CA ALA A 196 9.82 4.82 5.86
C ALA A 196 8.66 5.36 4.99
N VAL A 197 7.47 5.53 5.58
CA VAL A 197 6.30 6.09 4.90
C VAL A 197 6.56 7.54 4.48
N ALA A 198 7.11 8.36 5.38
CA ALA A 198 7.44 9.76 5.08
C ALA A 198 8.52 9.87 3.98
N THR A 199 9.58 9.07 4.05
CA THR A 199 10.65 9.02 3.05
C THR A 199 10.14 8.62 1.68
N ALA A 200 9.26 7.61 1.58
CA ALA A 200 8.67 7.21 0.31
C ALA A 200 7.97 8.39 -0.39
N VAL A 201 7.10 9.09 0.33
CA VAL A 201 6.36 10.25 -0.20
C VAL A 201 7.29 11.42 -0.50
N TYR A 202 8.14 11.79 0.46
CA TYR A 202 9.03 12.95 0.33
C TYR A 202 10.05 12.78 -0.80
N SER A 203 10.53 11.55 -1.04
CA SER A 203 11.52 11.27 -2.09
C SER A 203 11.02 11.65 -3.49
N VAL A 204 9.73 11.47 -3.76
CA VAL A 204 9.12 11.74 -5.07
C VAL A 204 8.68 13.19 -5.20
N LEU A 205 8.14 13.76 -4.13
CA LEU A 205 7.63 15.12 -4.15
C LEU A 205 8.75 16.16 -4.06
N GLY A 206 9.84 15.85 -3.36
CA GLY A 206 10.92 16.79 -3.03
C GLY A 206 10.54 17.84 -1.98
N THR A 207 9.25 17.90 -1.62
CA THR A 207 8.65 18.76 -0.60
C THR A 207 7.53 17.98 0.08
N ALA A 208 7.03 18.48 1.20
CA ALA A 208 5.80 17.99 1.81
C ALA A 208 5.04 19.16 2.43
N ASP A 209 3.74 19.18 2.21
CA ASP A 209 2.80 19.96 3.01
C ASP A 209 2.14 19.05 4.07
N GLU A 210 1.38 19.64 4.98
CA GLU A 210 0.76 18.95 6.09
C GLU A 210 -0.17 17.81 5.62
N ALA A 211 -0.91 18.06 4.54
CA ALA A 211 -1.86 17.09 4.00
C ALA A 211 -1.15 15.88 3.35
N THR A 212 -0.08 16.11 2.58
CA THR A 212 0.68 15.05 1.91
C THR A 212 1.54 14.25 2.89
N ALA A 213 2.07 14.88 3.93
CA ALA A 213 2.82 14.22 5.00
C ALA A 213 1.92 13.33 5.88
N ARG A 214 0.77 13.84 6.30
CA ARG A 214 -0.17 13.10 7.18
C ARG A 214 -1.08 12.14 6.41
N GLY A 215 -1.31 12.38 5.12
CA GLY A 215 -2.24 11.65 4.27
C GLY A 215 -2.08 10.12 4.33
N PRO A 216 -0.87 9.55 4.18
CA PRO A 216 -0.67 8.10 4.24
C PRO A 216 -1.12 7.50 5.59
N PHE A 217 -0.83 8.20 6.70
CA PHE A 217 -1.24 7.78 8.04
C PHE A 217 -2.74 7.92 8.26
N GLY A 218 -3.34 9.00 7.72
CA GLY A 218 -4.79 9.17 7.67
C GLY A 218 -5.48 8.02 6.95
N LEU A 219 -4.97 7.64 5.76
CA LEU A 219 -5.47 6.49 5.00
C LEU A 219 -5.31 5.17 5.76
N ALA A 220 -4.15 4.94 6.39
CA ALA A 220 -3.92 3.74 7.20
C ALA A 220 -4.92 3.66 8.36
N GLY A 221 -5.17 4.79 9.05
CA GLY A 221 -6.18 4.88 10.10
C GLY A 221 -7.58 4.59 9.59
N VAL A 222 -7.98 5.15 8.44
CA VAL A 222 -9.27 4.87 7.80
C VAL A 222 -9.43 3.38 7.49
N LEU A 223 -8.40 2.74 6.92
CA LEU A 223 -8.40 1.32 6.56
C LEU A 223 -8.37 0.38 7.78
N ALA A 224 -7.84 0.83 8.92
CA ALA A 224 -7.83 0.05 10.16
C ALA A 224 -9.25 -0.19 10.71
N VAL A 225 -10.23 0.68 10.44
CA VAL A 225 -11.61 0.52 10.93
C VAL A 225 -12.31 -0.70 10.32
N PRO A 226 -12.45 -0.82 8.99
CA PRO A 226 -13.00 -2.03 8.39
C PRO A 226 -12.14 -3.26 8.70
N ALA A 227 -10.83 -3.09 8.90
CA ALA A 227 -9.95 -4.20 9.29
C ALA A 227 -10.31 -4.80 10.65
N LEU A 228 -10.45 -3.96 11.67
CA LEU A 228 -10.85 -4.39 13.02
C LEU A 228 -12.27 -4.95 13.03
N ALA A 229 -13.19 -4.33 12.28
CA ALA A 229 -14.55 -4.82 12.11
C ALA A 229 -14.60 -6.23 11.50
N LEU A 230 -13.85 -6.48 10.42
CA LEU A 230 -13.76 -7.79 9.79
C LEU A 230 -13.06 -8.83 10.69
N LEU A 231 -12.02 -8.41 11.41
CA LEU A 231 -11.35 -9.27 12.39
C LEU A 231 -12.30 -9.69 13.51
N ALA A 232 -13.10 -8.75 14.03
CA ALA A 232 -14.09 -9.03 15.06
C ALA A 232 -15.15 -10.01 14.56
N LEU A 233 -15.72 -9.78 13.36
CA LEU A 233 -16.66 -10.74 12.75
C LEU A 233 -16.03 -12.13 12.63
N ARG A 234 -14.77 -12.21 12.19
CA ARG A 234 -14.10 -13.50 12.02
C ARG A 234 -13.80 -14.22 13.34
N LEU A 235 -13.59 -13.48 14.42
CA LEU A 235 -13.27 -14.05 15.74
C LEU A 235 -14.53 -14.51 16.51
N PHE A 236 -15.68 -13.88 16.25
CA PHE A 236 -16.93 -14.11 17.00
C PHE A 236 -18.05 -14.78 16.18
N ASP A 237 -17.88 -14.99 14.88
CA ASP A 237 -18.82 -15.74 14.03
C ASP A 237 -18.58 -17.28 14.06
N ASP A 238 -17.78 -17.79 15.00
CA ASP A 238 -17.62 -19.23 15.33
C ASP A 238 -18.58 -19.66 16.47
#